data_AF-A0A3D2C4D3-F1
#
_entry.id   AF-A0A3D2C4D3-F1
#
_cell.length_a   1.000
_cell.length_b   1.000
_cell.length_c   1.000
_cell.angle_alpha   90.00
_cell.angle_beta   90.00
_cell.angle_gamma   90.00
#
_symmetry.space_group_name_H-M   'P 1'
#
loop_
_entity.id
_entity.type
_entity.pdbx_description
1 polymer ?
#
loop_
_entity_poly.entity_id
_entity_poly.type
_entity_poly.pdbx_seq_one_letter_code
_entity_poly.pdbx_strand_id
1 'polypeptide(L)'
;MHFRYHLPLALLFLEPLAPSAALASSSGKTRSSSGCGSCHGSSSSSSTSVTFSTSSTEVTAGDTIEITFVVANSSKSGFGLNVDATGGSFSAGTGTQVSSGEITHNGTQTSGTFTFDWTAPSTPGTYTLSGAGNAVNRNGGTSGDSWNVASDLDITVCADSDGDGVNTCDGDCDDSDSSVYPGASEICDGIDQDCDSSIDEGLPTFNYYIDSDGDGYGDSSVSVSDCDSTAPTGYSSSSDDCDDSDASVNPGATETCDGVDEDCDSSIDEGLPTFDFYTDGDGDGYGAGSVSYSDCDSAAPFGFAETNDDCDDANASTYPGATEQCDGIDNDCDSTVDEDVVDVDWYPDTDGDSYGSNSGSPVSDCLQPTGYVEDNTDCDDGDGAVYPGADDAWYDGVDANCAGDSDFDADLDGFDSEAELEEGDDCDDTDPDINPDAEEIPDDGVDQDCDGADESSDTGDDGGDDGGDDGGDDGGDNGGSDDGGSDDGGDGGSDDGGDGG
;
A
#
# COMPACT_ATOMS: atom_id res chain seq x y z
N MET A 1 15.93 17.17 18.23
CA MET A 1 17.22 17.88 17.99
C MET A 1 17.14 19.34 18.47
N HIS A 2 17.69 19.65 19.65
CA HIS A 2 17.92 21.03 20.11
C HIS A 2 19.30 21.10 20.78
N PHE A 3 20.31 21.55 20.02
CA PHE A 3 21.65 21.80 20.53
C PHE A 3 21.67 23.12 21.31
N ARG A 4 21.66 23.06 22.64
CA ARG A 4 22.00 24.20 23.50
C ARG A 4 23.51 24.27 23.68
N TYR A 5 24.09 25.38 23.21
CA TYR A 5 25.49 25.73 23.40
C TYR A 5 25.79 25.96 24.89
N HIS A 6 26.55 25.08 25.52
CA HIS A 6 27.18 25.35 26.81
C HIS A 6 28.47 26.17 26.62
N LEU A 7 28.42 27.39 27.17
CA LEU A 7 29.54 28.30 27.32
C LEU A 7 30.50 27.70 28.37
N PRO A 8 31.81 27.53 28.09
CA PRO A 8 32.72 27.00 29.09
C PRO A 8 32.95 28.07 30.16
N LEU A 9 32.44 27.82 31.37
CA LEU A 9 32.75 28.58 32.56
C LEU A 9 34.25 28.41 32.82
N ALA A 10 35.02 29.46 32.57
CA ALA A 10 36.45 29.49 32.81
C ALA A 10 36.69 29.31 34.31
N LEU A 11 37.08 28.10 34.72
CA LEU A 11 37.59 27.79 36.04
C LEU A 11 38.82 28.68 36.28
N LEU A 12 38.63 29.73 37.07
CA LEU A 12 39.73 30.53 37.61
C LEU A 12 40.46 29.61 38.60
N PHE A 13 41.55 29.00 38.17
CA PHE A 13 42.49 28.35 39.08
C PHE A 13 43.04 29.44 40.01
N LEU A 14 42.46 29.52 41.21
CA LEU A 14 43.07 30.19 42.34
C LEU A 14 44.34 29.38 42.66
N GLU A 15 45.51 29.93 42.32
CA GLU A 15 46.76 29.35 42.78
C GLU A 15 46.70 29.25 44.31
N PRO A 16 47.02 28.09 44.91
CA PRO A 16 47.10 28.01 46.36
C PRO A 16 48.16 29.00 46.83
N LEU A 17 47.71 30.04 47.54
CA LEU A 17 48.60 30.87 48.34
C LEU A 17 49.44 29.91 49.18
N ALA A 18 50.76 29.99 49.04
CA ALA A 18 51.67 29.21 49.86
C ALA A 18 51.25 29.35 51.34
N PRO A 19 51.19 28.25 52.11
CA PRO A 19 50.76 28.29 53.50
C PRO A 19 51.56 29.38 54.22
N SER A 20 50.84 30.31 54.84
CA SER A 20 51.45 31.35 55.66
C SER A 20 52.15 30.63 56.81
N ALA A 21 53.46 30.50 56.74
CA ALA A 21 54.25 29.85 57.77
C ALA A 21 53.90 30.46 59.14
N ALA A 22 53.14 29.71 59.96
CA ALA A 22 52.78 30.15 61.29
C ALA A 22 54.03 30.14 62.16
N LEU A 23 54.41 31.33 62.60
CA LEU A 23 55.63 31.55 63.36
C LEU A 23 55.27 32.32 64.64
N ALA A 24 55.28 31.58 65.76
CA ALA A 24 54.87 32.06 67.09
C ALA A 24 55.82 33.10 67.70
N SER A 25 55.38 33.86 68.71
CA SER A 25 56.24 34.77 69.49
C SER A 25 55.90 34.71 70.98
N SER A 26 56.78 35.22 71.85
CA SER A 26 56.58 35.32 73.31
C SER A 26 55.37 36.18 73.74
N SER A 27 54.71 36.83 72.79
CA SER A 27 53.50 37.63 73.00
C SER A 27 52.20 36.92 72.59
N GLY A 28 52.25 35.66 72.14
CA GLY A 28 51.08 34.96 71.62
C GLY A 28 50.55 35.65 70.37
N LYS A 29 51.41 35.78 69.36
CA LYS A 29 51.02 36.21 68.01
C LYS A 29 51.66 35.30 66.98
N THR A 30 50.87 34.59 66.19
CA THR A 30 51.24 33.71 65.06
C THR A 30 51.59 34.45 63.76
N ARG A 31 52.08 35.70 63.82
CA ARG A 31 52.48 36.48 62.62
C ARG A 31 53.85 37.18 62.74
N SER A 32 54.79 36.58 63.48
CA SER A 32 56.16 37.09 63.57
C SER A 32 57.06 36.42 62.53
N SER A 33 57.75 37.17 61.69
CA SER A 33 58.73 36.64 60.71
C SER A 33 59.97 35.95 61.32
N SER A 34 59.96 35.67 62.63
CA SER A 34 61.10 35.15 63.39
C SER A 34 60.80 33.90 64.23
N GLY A 35 59.54 33.44 64.27
CA GLY A 35 59.11 32.27 65.05
C GLY A 35 59.43 32.36 66.54
N CYS A 36 59.33 31.20 67.23
CA CYS A 36 59.84 31.05 68.61
C CYS A 36 61.34 31.36 68.70
N GLY A 37 62.02 31.56 67.58
CA GLY A 37 63.47 31.70 67.50
C GLY A 37 64.04 33.00 68.02
N SER A 38 63.21 34.00 68.33
CA SER A 38 63.65 35.15 69.11
C SER A 38 63.82 34.85 70.61
N CYS A 39 63.32 33.70 71.12
CA CYS A 39 63.34 33.35 72.54
C CYS A 39 63.76 31.90 72.86
N HIS A 40 63.75 30.97 71.89
CA HIS A 40 63.99 29.53 72.13
C HIS A 40 64.83 28.84 71.03
N GLY A 41 65.62 29.61 70.25
CA GLY A 41 66.61 29.12 69.27
C GLY A 41 66.35 29.54 67.81
N SER A 42 67.36 30.00 67.09
CA SER A 42 67.22 30.73 65.81
C SER A 42 66.66 29.95 64.61
N SER A 43 66.40 28.65 64.73
CA SER A 43 65.88 27.79 63.66
C SER A 43 65.00 26.69 64.22
N SER A 44 64.06 26.18 63.41
CA SER A 44 63.30 24.99 63.75
C SER A 44 64.20 23.76 63.90
N SER A 45 63.73 22.76 64.65
CA SER A 45 64.49 21.56 64.98
C SER A 45 63.69 20.32 64.67
N SER A 46 64.26 19.42 63.86
CA SER A 46 63.67 18.11 63.56
C SER A 46 63.62 17.17 64.76
N SER A 47 64.28 17.50 65.89
CA SER A 47 64.16 16.74 67.13
C SER A 47 62.87 17.03 67.91
N THR A 48 62.08 18.03 67.50
CA THR A 48 60.75 18.33 68.02
C THR A 48 59.71 18.10 66.93
N SER A 49 58.76 17.19 67.15
CA SER A 49 57.60 17.03 66.27
C SER A 49 56.40 17.75 66.85
N VAL A 50 55.61 18.39 65.98
CA VAL A 50 54.41 19.14 66.36
C VAL A 50 53.26 18.71 65.44
N THR A 51 52.14 18.31 66.02
CA THR A 51 51.00 17.75 65.26
C THR A 51 49.66 18.15 65.87
N PHE A 52 48.69 18.43 65.00
CA PHE A 52 47.27 18.44 65.36
C PHE A 52 46.64 17.05 65.18
N SER A 53 45.60 16.79 65.95
CA SER A 53 44.66 15.69 65.72
C SER A 53 43.30 16.04 66.32
N THR A 54 42.22 15.62 65.67
CA THR A 54 40.84 15.80 66.13
C THR A 54 39.98 14.64 65.62
N SER A 55 38.75 14.52 66.12
CA SER A 55 37.80 13.48 65.73
C SER A 55 37.12 13.74 64.38
N SER A 56 37.00 15.00 63.96
CA SER A 56 36.42 15.37 62.67
C SER A 56 37.07 16.63 62.09
N THR A 57 37.18 16.70 60.77
CA THR A 57 37.57 17.91 60.01
C THR A 57 36.39 18.53 59.26
N GLU A 58 35.19 17.98 59.44
CA GLU A 58 33.92 18.46 58.90
C GLU A 58 32.94 18.61 60.07
N VAL A 59 32.39 19.81 60.23
CA VAL A 59 31.54 20.15 61.38
C VAL A 59 30.42 21.10 60.97
N THR A 60 29.36 21.15 61.75
CA THR A 60 28.26 22.10 61.53
C THR A 60 28.58 23.44 62.16
N ALA A 61 28.05 24.52 61.58
CA ALA A 61 28.11 25.85 62.15
C ALA A 61 27.68 25.86 63.64
N GLY A 62 28.58 26.29 64.53
CA GLY A 62 28.36 26.33 65.98
C GLY A 62 28.80 25.08 66.75
N ASP A 63 29.16 23.98 66.08
CA ASP A 63 29.72 22.80 66.72
C ASP A 63 31.02 23.10 67.45
N THR A 64 31.29 22.36 68.51
CA THR A 64 32.54 22.45 69.27
C THR A 64 33.25 21.11 69.25
N ILE A 65 34.49 21.10 68.74
CA ILE A 65 35.32 19.91 68.66
C ILE A 65 36.57 20.05 69.54
N GLU A 66 37.01 18.95 70.14
CA GLU A 66 38.28 18.90 70.86
C GLU A 66 39.43 18.76 69.85
N ILE A 67 40.43 19.64 69.97
CA ILE A 67 41.68 19.58 69.25
C ILE A 67 42.78 19.14 70.21
N THR A 68 43.49 18.08 69.84
CA THR A 68 44.71 17.67 70.51
C THR A 68 45.92 18.19 69.76
N PHE A 69 46.80 18.88 70.48
CA PHE A 69 48.07 19.40 69.95
C PHE A 69 49.23 18.77 70.70
N VAL A 70 50.11 18.08 69.97
CA VAL A 70 51.23 17.34 70.57
C VAL A 70 52.55 17.96 70.16
N VAL A 71 53.40 18.23 71.14
CA VAL A 71 54.79 18.65 71.01
C VAL A 71 55.68 17.56 71.61
N ALA A 72 56.24 16.69 70.77
CA ALA A 72 57.05 15.57 71.24
C ALA A 72 58.54 15.87 71.10
N ASN A 73 59.31 15.67 72.17
CA ASN A 73 60.77 15.71 72.17
C ASN A 73 61.32 14.81 73.29
N SER A 74 62.27 13.92 72.98
CA SER A 74 62.81 12.93 73.92
C SER A 74 63.85 13.48 74.90
N SER A 75 64.35 14.70 74.65
CA SER A 75 65.51 15.28 75.36
C SER A 75 65.17 16.50 76.23
N LYS A 76 63.89 16.90 76.26
CA LYS A 76 63.41 18.13 76.92
C LYS A 76 62.31 17.79 77.93
N SER A 77 62.13 18.67 78.91
CA SER A 77 61.18 18.46 80.02
C SER A 77 60.23 19.64 80.23
N GLY A 78 60.40 20.74 79.50
CA GLY A 78 59.43 21.82 79.39
C GLY A 78 58.82 21.87 78.00
N PHE A 79 57.54 22.19 77.90
CA PHE A 79 56.83 22.30 76.63
C PHE A 79 55.98 23.57 76.58
N GLY A 80 55.57 23.94 75.39
CA GLY A 80 54.60 25.01 75.15
C GLY A 80 54.08 24.98 73.72
N LEU A 81 53.04 25.77 73.50
CA LEU A 81 52.36 25.90 72.22
C LEU A 81 51.88 27.33 71.98
N ASN A 82 51.66 27.63 70.70
CA ASN A 82 50.87 28.76 70.25
C ASN A 82 50.05 28.32 69.03
N VAL A 83 48.73 28.45 69.08
CA VAL A 83 47.81 28.06 68.01
C VAL A 83 46.86 29.21 67.71
N ASP A 84 46.65 29.48 66.42
CA ASP A 84 45.72 30.48 65.88
C ASP A 84 44.81 29.83 64.83
N ALA A 85 43.68 30.46 64.54
CA ALA A 85 42.77 30.02 63.49
C ALA A 85 42.32 31.20 62.63
N THR A 86 42.01 30.94 61.35
CA THR A 86 41.45 31.95 60.45
C THR A 86 40.05 32.43 60.87
N GLY A 87 39.38 31.69 61.76
CA GLY A 87 38.10 32.02 62.38
C GLY A 87 37.72 31.02 63.48
N GLY A 88 36.53 31.22 64.06
CA GLY A 88 36.05 30.42 65.20
C GLY A 88 36.45 31.00 66.53
N SER A 89 36.16 30.27 67.60
CA SER A 89 36.55 30.65 68.95
C SER A 89 37.15 29.48 69.70
N PHE A 90 38.22 29.72 70.46
CA PHE A 90 38.85 28.71 71.28
C PHE A 90 38.33 28.74 72.73
N SER A 91 38.26 27.55 73.34
CA SER A 91 38.13 27.38 74.78
C SER A 91 39.31 26.59 75.32
N ALA A 92 39.85 27.02 76.46
CA ALA A 92 41.03 26.39 77.05
C ALA A 92 40.72 25.00 77.60
N GLY A 93 41.56 24.03 77.26
CA GLY A 93 41.54 22.67 77.79
C GLY A 93 42.79 22.36 78.61
N THR A 94 43.32 21.14 78.49
CA THR A 94 44.44 20.68 79.31
C THR A 94 45.74 21.38 78.92
N GLY A 95 46.36 22.08 79.88
CA GLY A 95 47.67 22.72 79.70
C GLY A 95 47.64 24.03 78.90
N THR A 96 46.45 24.52 78.54
CA THR A 96 46.26 25.67 77.65
C THR A 96 45.53 26.83 78.35
N GLN A 97 45.63 28.02 77.77
CA GLN A 97 44.83 29.21 78.08
C GLN A 97 44.57 29.98 76.80
N VAL A 98 43.42 30.66 76.73
CA VAL A 98 43.12 31.58 75.63
C VAL A 98 43.76 32.94 75.94
N SER A 99 44.60 33.45 75.04
CA SER A 99 45.26 34.74 75.17
C SER A 99 45.12 35.50 73.85
N SER A 100 44.42 36.63 73.87
CA SER A 100 44.20 37.47 72.68
C SER A 100 43.57 36.74 71.47
N GLY A 101 42.77 35.70 71.71
CA GLY A 101 42.13 34.90 70.65
C GLY A 101 42.96 33.71 70.17
N GLU A 102 44.18 33.52 70.67
CA GLU A 102 45.03 32.36 70.39
C GLU A 102 45.05 31.38 71.57
N ILE A 103 45.36 30.11 71.30
CA ILE A 103 45.67 29.12 72.35
C ILE A 103 47.16 29.16 72.66
N THR A 104 47.47 29.44 73.91
CA THR A 104 48.83 29.42 74.48
C THR A 104 48.91 28.44 75.64
N HIS A 105 50.10 28.13 76.12
CA HIS A 105 50.25 27.29 77.31
C HIS A 105 49.89 28.06 78.59
N ASN A 106 49.31 27.37 79.59
CA ASN A 106 49.02 27.96 80.90
C ASN A 106 50.13 27.64 81.92
N GLY A 107 51.00 28.60 82.20
CA GLY A 107 52.13 28.38 83.12
C GLY A 107 53.15 27.36 82.59
N THR A 108 53.97 26.79 83.48
CA THR A 108 55.04 25.88 83.10
C THR A 108 54.52 24.47 82.84
N GLN A 109 54.73 23.95 81.64
CA GLN A 109 54.21 22.64 81.22
C GLN A 109 55.29 21.56 81.26
N THR A 110 54.97 20.40 81.84
CA THR A 110 55.82 19.19 81.87
C THR A 110 55.39 18.15 80.84
N SER A 111 54.18 18.28 80.30
CA SER A 111 53.62 17.44 79.24
C SER A 111 53.69 18.18 77.92
N GLY A 112 54.02 17.47 76.84
CA GLY A 112 53.95 17.97 75.48
C GLY A 112 52.57 17.83 74.83
N THR A 113 51.60 17.23 75.52
CA THR A 113 50.24 17.06 75.01
C THR A 113 49.33 18.13 75.58
N PHE A 114 48.65 18.85 74.68
CA PHE A 114 47.72 19.92 74.98
C PHE A 114 46.37 19.60 74.37
N THR A 115 45.29 19.94 75.08
CA THR A 115 43.94 19.93 74.51
C THR A 115 43.31 21.29 74.64
N PHE A 116 42.43 21.61 73.70
CA PHE A 116 41.58 22.79 73.69
C PHE A 116 40.41 22.54 72.76
N ASP A 117 39.31 23.23 73.00
CA ASP A 117 38.14 23.13 72.13
C ASP A 117 38.17 24.27 71.12
N TRP A 118 37.75 23.97 69.89
CA TRP A 118 37.47 24.97 68.87
C TRP A 118 35.99 24.91 68.51
N THR A 119 35.31 26.05 68.59
CA THR A 119 33.92 26.21 68.20
C THR A 119 33.84 26.83 66.82
N ALA A 120 33.15 26.15 65.91
CA ALA A 120 32.92 26.56 64.54
C ALA A 120 32.12 27.87 64.46
N PRO A 121 32.49 28.82 63.58
CA PRO A 121 31.69 30.00 63.29
C PRO A 121 30.29 29.68 62.75
N SER A 122 29.42 30.69 62.79
CA SER A 122 28.11 30.63 62.13
C SER A 122 28.20 30.75 60.60
N THR A 123 29.35 31.15 60.05
CA THR A 123 29.55 31.32 58.61
C THR A 123 30.20 30.06 58.04
N PRO A 124 29.57 29.38 57.08
CA PRO A 124 30.16 28.23 56.41
C PRO A 124 31.48 28.55 55.70
N GLY A 125 32.30 27.54 55.51
CA GLY A 125 33.56 27.62 54.79
C GLY A 125 34.70 26.88 55.50
N THR A 126 35.89 26.94 54.90
CA THR A 126 37.08 26.28 55.45
C THR A 126 37.84 27.22 56.38
N TYR A 127 38.10 26.73 57.59
CA TYR A 127 38.88 27.41 58.62
C TYR A 127 40.16 26.65 58.89
N THR A 128 41.29 27.37 58.85
CA THR A 128 42.62 26.78 58.99
C THR A 128 43.15 27.07 60.38
N LEU A 129 43.52 26.02 61.11
CA LEU A 129 44.25 26.08 62.38
C LEU A 129 45.74 25.92 62.11
N SER A 130 46.53 26.88 62.58
CA SER A 130 47.98 26.86 62.45
C SER A 130 48.65 26.94 63.82
N GLY A 131 49.68 26.13 64.04
CA GLY A 131 50.27 25.96 65.36
C GLY A 131 51.77 25.78 65.38
N ALA A 132 52.41 26.31 66.41
CA ALA A 132 53.82 26.07 66.71
C ALA A 132 54.00 25.51 68.12
N GLY A 133 54.98 24.62 68.28
CA GLY A 133 55.29 23.97 69.55
C GLY A 133 56.76 24.12 69.91
N ASN A 134 57.06 24.33 71.20
CA ASN A 134 58.43 24.39 71.71
C ASN A 134 58.66 23.35 72.82
N ALA A 135 59.88 22.83 72.86
CA ALA A 135 60.40 21.91 73.85
C ALA A 135 61.70 22.50 74.43
N VAL A 136 61.71 22.76 75.74
CA VAL A 136 62.73 23.58 76.41
C VAL A 136 63.47 22.81 77.51
N ASN A 137 64.71 23.21 77.78
CA ASN A 137 65.57 22.60 78.80
C ASN A 137 65.46 23.28 80.19
N ARG A 138 64.64 24.32 80.31
CA ARG A 138 64.35 25.08 81.54
C ARG A 138 65.55 25.78 82.18
N ASN A 139 66.60 26.09 81.41
CA ASN A 139 67.77 26.82 81.92
C ASN A 139 67.57 28.36 82.00
N GLY A 140 66.40 28.87 81.60
CA GLY A 140 66.07 30.30 81.60
C GLY A 140 66.68 31.11 80.45
N GLY A 141 67.36 30.46 79.50
CA GLY A 141 67.91 31.05 78.29
C GLY A 141 67.50 30.28 77.03
N THR A 142 67.93 30.75 75.86
CA THR A 142 67.48 30.21 74.55
C THR A 142 68.31 29.02 74.07
N SER A 143 69.48 28.78 74.69
CA SER A 143 70.45 27.78 74.25
C SER A 143 69.99 26.37 74.61
N GLY A 144 69.88 25.51 73.59
CA GLY A 144 69.50 24.11 73.75
C GLY A 144 67.99 23.89 73.86
N ASP A 145 67.17 24.88 73.52
CA ASP A 145 65.74 24.71 73.29
C ASP A 145 65.49 24.25 71.84
N SER A 146 64.30 23.72 71.57
CA SER A 146 63.95 23.16 70.25
C SER A 146 62.48 23.40 69.95
N TRP A 147 62.17 24.00 68.80
CA TRP A 147 60.80 24.28 68.38
C TRP A 147 60.54 23.81 66.95
N ASN A 148 59.27 23.62 66.62
CA ASN A 148 58.82 23.31 65.27
C ASN A 148 57.37 23.79 65.07
N VAL A 149 56.84 23.64 63.85
CA VAL A 149 55.45 23.98 63.49
C VAL A 149 54.69 22.71 63.14
N ALA A 150 53.39 22.71 63.40
CA ALA A 150 52.49 21.70 62.83
C ALA A 150 52.24 22.01 61.36
N SER A 151 51.88 20.99 60.59
CA SER A 151 51.11 21.21 59.37
C SER A 151 49.77 21.86 59.73
N ASP A 152 49.26 22.71 58.86
CA ASP A 152 47.95 23.32 59.02
C ASP A 152 46.85 22.24 59.11
N LEU A 153 45.86 22.48 59.96
CA LEU A 153 44.65 21.67 60.09
C LEU A 153 43.49 22.47 59.50
N ASP A 154 43.02 22.08 58.33
CA ASP A 154 41.83 22.66 57.71
C ASP A 154 40.57 21.94 58.24
N ILE A 155 39.60 22.73 58.67
CA ILE A 155 38.28 22.27 59.13
C ILE A 155 37.22 22.94 58.26
N THR A 156 36.38 22.14 57.60
CA THR A 156 35.23 22.64 56.83
C THR A 156 34.03 22.78 57.76
N VAL A 157 33.43 23.96 57.75
CA VAL A 157 32.18 24.25 58.46
C VAL A 157 31.05 24.28 57.44
N CYS A 158 30.12 23.35 57.57
CA CYS A 158 28.89 23.29 56.79
C CYS A 158 27.73 23.96 57.52
N ALA A 159 26.72 24.39 56.76
CA ALA A 159 25.42 24.78 57.30
C ALA A 159 24.34 24.25 56.36
N ASP A 160 23.22 23.93 56.96
CA ASP A 160 21.95 23.60 56.31
C ASP A 160 21.31 24.91 55.83
N SER A 161 21.34 25.17 54.53
CA SER A 161 20.90 26.46 53.98
C SER A 161 19.41 26.52 53.64
N ASP A 162 18.76 25.38 53.35
CA ASP A 162 17.34 25.29 53.01
C ASP A 162 16.43 24.84 54.17
N GLY A 163 17.01 24.27 55.23
CA GLY A 163 16.36 23.93 56.49
C GLY A 163 15.73 22.54 56.55
N ASP A 164 16.14 21.58 55.72
CA ASP A 164 15.65 20.20 55.79
C ASP A 164 16.28 19.34 56.91
N GLY A 165 17.36 19.85 57.51
CA GLY A 165 18.09 19.20 58.60
C GLY A 165 19.28 18.35 58.16
N VAL A 166 19.60 18.32 56.88
CA VAL A 166 20.83 17.79 56.29
C VAL A 166 21.63 18.97 55.74
N ASN A 167 22.95 18.80 55.60
CA ASN A 167 23.79 19.81 54.97
C ASN A 167 24.82 19.14 54.08
N THR A 168 25.55 19.93 53.31
CA THR A 168 26.60 19.43 52.40
C THR A 168 27.64 18.47 53.05
N CYS A 169 27.96 18.59 54.34
CA CYS A 169 28.85 17.66 55.03
C CYS A 169 28.16 16.32 55.39
N ASP A 170 26.85 16.34 55.54
CA ASP A 170 26.03 15.17 55.89
C ASP A 170 25.43 14.45 54.66
N GLY A 171 25.79 14.88 53.45
CA GLY A 171 25.48 14.20 52.19
C GLY A 171 24.41 14.87 51.33
N ASP A 172 23.97 16.07 51.70
CA ASP A 172 23.06 16.87 50.88
C ASP A 172 23.72 17.27 49.54
N CYS A 173 23.06 16.91 48.44
CA CYS A 173 23.52 17.14 47.09
C CYS A 173 23.00 18.47 46.46
N ASP A 174 21.97 19.09 47.03
CA ASP A 174 21.52 20.45 46.71
C ASP A 174 20.97 21.17 47.95
N ASP A 175 21.90 21.68 48.77
CA ASP A 175 21.67 22.44 50.02
C ASP A 175 20.84 23.73 49.86
N SER A 176 20.30 23.99 48.66
CA SER A 176 19.39 25.09 48.39
C SER A 176 17.94 24.65 48.17
N ASP A 177 17.67 23.34 48.14
CA ASP A 177 16.35 22.74 47.95
C ASP A 177 16.05 21.67 49.01
N SER A 178 15.22 22.03 49.98
CA SER A 178 14.80 21.18 51.10
C SER A 178 14.03 19.90 50.72
N SER A 179 13.82 19.66 49.43
CA SER A 179 13.25 18.40 48.90
C SER A 179 14.31 17.42 48.37
N VAL A 180 15.58 17.83 48.33
CA VAL A 180 16.72 17.07 47.82
C VAL A 180 17.69 16.78 48.96
N TYR A 181 17.61 15.58 49.52
CA TYR A 181 18.46 15.15 50.63
C TYR A 181 18.51 13.63 50.74
N PRO A 182 19.57 13.06 51.35
CA PRO A 182 19.68 11.64 51.67
C PRO A 182 18.39 10.99 52.21
N GLY A 183 17.77 10.14 51.40
CA GLY A 183 16.54 9.41 51.75
C GLY A 183 15.23 10.20 51.58
N ALA A 184 15.23 11.29 50.82
CA ALA A 184 14.00 11.89 50.28
C ALA A 184 13.21 10.88 49.41
N SER A 185 11.98 11.22 49.03
CA SER A 185 11.18 10.38 48.14
C SER A 185 11.28 10.91 46.72
N GLU A 186 11.64 10.03 45.80
CA GLU A 186 11.72 10.36 44.38
C GLU A 186 10.37 10.85 43.82
N ILE A 187 10.46 11.78 42.87
CA ILE A 187 9.36 12.25 42.03
C ILE A 187 9.85 12.35 40.59
N CYS A 188 9.00 12.01 39.62
CA CYS A 188 9.40 11.96 38.21
C CYS A 188 9.61 13.36 37.62
N ASP A 189 10.79 13.94 37.85
CA ASP A 189 11.15 15.27 37.37
C ASP A 189 12.61 15.37 36.88
N GLY A 190 13.34 14.25 36.89
CA GLY A 190 14.72 14.16 36.42
C GLY A 190 15.75 14.71 37.39
N ILE A 191 15.38 14.94 38.65
CA ILE A 191 16.28 15.28 39.75
C ILE A 191 16.45 14.03 40.63
N ASP A 192 17.65 13.85 41.20
CA ASP A 192 17.95 12.83 42.22
C ASP A 192 17.59 13.43 43.57
N GLN A 193 16.41 13.12 44.12
CA GLN A 193 15.95 13.72 45.37
C GLN A 193 16.66 13.09 46.56
N ASP A 194 16.93 11.80 46.51
CA ASP A 194 17.47 11.06 47.66
C ASP A 194 19.00 11.03 47.73
N CYS A 195 19.67 11.68 46.78
CA CYS A 195 21.12 11.82 46.63
C CYS A 195 21.87 10.47 46.51
N ASP A 196 21.24 9.43 45.99
CA ASP A 196 21.86 8.11 45.81
C ASP A 196 22.60 7.92 44.46
N SER A 197 22.59 8.94 43.60
CA SER A 197 23.11 8.98 42.22
C SER A 197 22.28 8.24 41.18
N SER A 198 21.12 7.71 41.56
CA SER A 198 20.05 7.31 40.66
C SER A 198 19.07 8.48 40.51
N ILE A 199 18.34 8.51 39.42
CA ILE A 199 17.36 9.57 39.15
C ILE A 199 16.02 8.87 38.93
N ASP A 200 14.99 9.34 39.62
CA ASP A 200 13.60 8.90 39.47
C ASP A 200 13.40 7.39 39.77
N GLU A 201 14.21 6.78 40.64
CA GLU A 201 14.10 5.34 40.96
C GLU A 201 12.97 5.01 41.95
N GLY A 202 12.57 3.73 41.99
CA GLY A 202 11.46 3.29 42.85
C GLY A 202 10.07 3.78 42.42
N LEU A 203 9.98 4.55 41.33
CA LEU A 203 8.74 5.01 40.72
C LEU A 203 8.11 3.96 39.80
N PRO A 204 6.78 4.02 39.57
CA PRO A 204 6.16 3.26 38.50
C PRO A 204 6.75 3.68 37.15
N THR A 205 6.96 2.70 36.27
CA THR A 205 7.42 2.93 34.90
C THR A 205 6.33 2.51 33.92
N PHE A 206 6.14 3.33 32.90
CA PHE A 206 5.19 3.12 31.80
C PHE A 206 6.00 2.96 30.52
N ASN A 207 5.54 2.07 29.64
CA ASN A 207 6.14 1.92 28.31
C ASN A 207 5.31 2.69 27.31
N TYR A 208 6.01 3.39 26.42
CA TYR A 208 5.43 4.11 25.30
C TYR A 208 6.12 3.65 24.01
N TYR A 209 5.38 3.67 22.92
CA TYR A 209 5.75 3.16 21.62
C TYR A 209 5.84 4.32 20.64
N ILE A 210 6.81 4.34 19.73
CA ILE A 210 6.91 5.43 18.76
C ILE A 210 5.60 5.52 17.97
N ASP A 211 5.11 6.73 17.76
CA ASP A 211 3.88 7.04 17.00
C ASP A 211 4.31 8.02 15.90
N SER A 212 4.76 7.48 14.77
CA SER A 212 5.46 8.28 13.75
C SER A 212 4.51 9.05 12.83
N ASP A 213 3.29 8.57 12.63
CA ASP A 213 2.26 9.19 11.81
C ASP A 213 1.23 10.03 12.60
N GLY A 214 1.15 9.85 13.92
CA GLY A 214 0.37 10.65 14.84
C GLY A 214 -1.10 10.24 14.99
N ASP A 215 -1.45 8.98 14.74
CA ASP A 215 -2.83 8.48 14.88
C ASP A 215 -3.20 8.04 16.32
N GLY A 216 -2.19 7.90 17.20
CA GLY A 216 -2.35 7.51 18.59
C GLY A 216 -2.17 6.02 18.87
N TYR A 217 -1.75 5.22 17.91
CA TYR A 217 -1.17 3.90 18.07
C TYR A 217 0.34 3.98 17.83
N GLY A 218 1.08 2.90 18.02
CA GLY A 218 2.53 2.99 17.82
C GLY A 218 3.23 1.65 17.66
N ASP A 219 4.45 1.69 17.13
CA ASP A 219 5.23 0.50 16.80
C ASP A 219 5.80 -0.19 18.05
N SER A 220 5.33 -1.42 18.29
CA SER A 220 5.82 -2.31 19.36
C SER A 220 7.34 -2.57 19.35
N SER A 221 7.99 -2.41 18.19
CA SER A 221 9.41 -2.66 17.98
C SER A 221 10.33 -1.55 18.50
N VAL A 222 9.78 -0.34 18.69
CA VAL A 222 10.49 0.83 19.18
C VAL A 222 9.75 1.43 20.38
N SER A 223 10.29 1.20 21.58
CA SER A 223 9.69 1.69 22.82
C SER A 223 10.67 2.47 23.70
N VAL A 224 10.10 3.35 24.53
CA VAL A 224 10.78 4.07 25.62
C VAL A 224 10.04 3.80 26.92
N SER A 225 10.77 3.72 28.03
CA SER A 225 10.19 3.69 29.37
C SER A 225 10.32 5.05 30.02
N ASP A 226 9.25 5.52 30.67
CA ASP A 226 9.21 6.79 31.39
C ASP A 226 8.47 6.59 32.72
N CYS A 227 8.79 7.38 33.74
CA CYS A 227 8.09 7.38 35.02
C CYS A 227 6.84 8.29 35.00
N ASP A 228 6.72 9.19 34.02
CA ASP A 228 5.50 9.96 33.81
C ASP A 228 4.43 9.04 33.20
N SER A 229 3.20 9.17 33.71
CA SER A 229 2.02 8.49 33.17
C SER A 229 1.51 9.06 31.84
N THR A 230 2.08 10.18 31.40
CA THR A 230 1.77 10.84 30.15
C THR A 230 2.78 10.45 29.08
N ALA A 231 2.30 10.00 27.91
CA ALA A 231 3.17 9.66 26.80
C ALA A 231 4.02 10.87 26.35
N PRO A 232 5.33 10.69 26.14
CA PRO A 232 6.17 11.71 25.51
C PRO A 232 5.64 12.09 24.13
N THR A 233 5.96 13.31 23.67
CA THR A 233 5.55 13.75 22.33
C THR A 233 6.12 12.84 21.24
N GLY A 234 5.26 12.35 20.34
CA GLY A 234 5.62 11.41 19.28
C GLY A 234 5.64 9.94 19.72
N TYR A 235 5.02 9.63 20.86
CA TYR A 235 4.85 8.28 21.35
C TYR A 235 3.39 8.03 21.78
N SER A 236 2.92 6.80 21.62
CA SER A 236 1.63 6.30 22.11
C SER A 236 1.79 5.35 23.30
N SER A 237 0.73 5.24 24.11
CA SER A 237 0.60 4.19 25.14
C SER A 237 0.11 2.84 24.60
N SER A 238 -0.35 2.78 23.35
CA SER A 238 -0.70 1.54 22.65
C SER A 238 0.43 1.13 21.71
N SER A 239 0.62 -0.17 21.56
CA SER A 239 1.63 -0.79 20.69
C SER A 239 1.02 -1.55 19.52
N ASP A 240 -0.25 -1.29 19.25
CA ASP A 240 -1.10 -2.18 18.45
C ASP A 240 -1.12 -1.77 16.96
N ASP A 241 -0.21 -0.88 16.56
CA ASP A 241 -0.07 -0.41 15.19
C ASP A 241 0.72 -1.40 14.34
N CYS A 242 0.14 -1.80 13.21
CA CYS A 242 0.75 -2.70 12.24
C CYS A 242 1.51 -1.99 11.11
N ASP A 243 1.28 -0.69 10.88
CA ASP A 243 2.08 0.19 10.00
C ASP A 243 2.15 1.63 10.54
N ASP A 244 3.10 1.87 11.47
CA ASP A 244 3.39 3.18 12.11
C ASP A 244 3.81 4.31 11.14
N SER A 245 3.82 4.05 9.83
CA SER A 245 4.06 5.06 8.81
C SER A 245 2.81 5.56 8.11
N ASP A 246 1.65 4.95 8.38
CA ASP A 246 0.36 5.26 7.76
C ASP A 246 -0.77 5.36 8.80
N ALA A 247 -1.16 6.60 9.12
CA ALA A 247 -2.23 6.92 10.09
C ALA A 247 -3.63 6.38 9.72
N SER A 248 -3.78 5.72 8.57
CA SER A 248 -5.01 5.03 8.18
C SER A 248 -5.01 3.53 8.53
N VAL A 249 -3.88 2.99 8.98
CA VAL A 249 -3.68 1.58 9.35
C VAL A 249 -3.44 1.49 10.85
N ASN A 250 -4.51 1.27 11.61
CA ASN A 250 -4.49 1.12 13.07
C ASN A 250 -5.76 0.42 13.59
N PRO A 251 -5.77 -0.10 14.82
CA PRO A 251 -6.94 -0.78 15.40
C PRO A 251 -8.26 -0.03 15.49
N GLY A 252 -8.28 1.27 15.18
CA GLY A 252 -9.50 2.08 15.08
C GLY A 252 -9.95 2.36 13.66
N ALA A 253 -9.21 1.90 12.65
CA ALA A 253 -9.49 2.10 11.25
C ALA A 253 -10.70 1.28 10.78
N THR A 254 -11.09 1.49 9.53
CA THR A 254 -12.19 0.76 8.91
C THR A 254 -11.66 0.19 7.61
N GLU A 255 -11.88 -1.10 7.43
CA GLU A 255 -11.42 -1.82 6.25
C GLU A 255 -11.86 -1.17 4.94
N THR A 256 -10.97 -1.20 3.96
CA THR A 256 -11.26 -0.91 2.56
C THR A 256 -10.78 -2.06 1.69
N CYS A 257 -11.46 -2.32 0.56
CA CYS A 257 -11.11 -3.45 -0.30
C CYS A 257 -9.85 -3.16 -1.13
N ASP A 258 -8.68 -3.22 -0.49
CA ASP A 258 -7.39 -2.93 -1.13
C ASP A 258 -6.29 -3.94 -0.78
N GLY A 259 -6.61 -4.94 0.04
CA GLY A 259 -5.70 -6.00 0.46
C GLY A 259 -4.77 -5.61 1.60
N VAL A 260 -5.02 -4.47 2.26
CA VAL A 260 -4.39 -4.06 3.53
C VAL A 260 -5.28 -4.50 4.69
N ASP A 261 -4.67 -4.74 5.85
CA ASP A 261 -5.35 -4.97 7.13
C ASP A 261 -5.33 -3.62 7.86
N GLU A 262 -6.34 -2.79 7.63
CA GLU A 262 -6.33 -1.43 8.18
C GLU A 262 -6.59 -1.44 9.69
N ASP A 263 -7.41 -2.35 10.20
CA ASP A 263 -7.72 -2.44 11.63
C ASP A 263 -6.77 -3.33 12.46
N CYS A 264 -5.70 -3.82 11.83
CA CYS A 264 -4.64 -4.61 12.44
C CYS A 264 -5.16 -5.85 13.20
N ASP A 265 -6.31 -6.42 12.82
CA ASP A 265 -6.88 -7.61 13.46
C ASP A 265 -6.36 -8.94 12.88
N SER A 266 -5.48 -8.86 11.88
CA SER A 266 -4.91 -9.98 11.10
C SER A 266 -5.87 -10.63 10.10
N SER A 267 -7.06 -10.08 9.93
CA SER A 267 -7.94 -10.29 8.78
C SER A 267 -7.67 -9.17 7.77
N ILE A 268 -7.98 -9.42 6.51
CA ILE A 268 -7.78 -8.43 5.44
C ILE A 268 -9.14 -8.28 4.78
N ASP A 269 -9.56 -7.04 4.56
CA ASP A 269 -10.78 -6.66 3.85
C ASP A 269 -12.07 -7.25 4.47
N GLU A 270 -12.13 -7.49 5.78
CA GLU A 270 -13.29 -8.09 6.43
C GLU A 270 -14.43 -7.09 6.74
N GLY A 271 -15.62 -7.62 6.99
CA GLY A 271 -16.82 -6.80 7.23
C GLY A 271 -17.32 -6.03 5.99
N LEU A 272 -16.65 -6.16 4.85
CA LEU A 272 -17.02 -5.61 3.56
C LEU A 272 -18.07 -6.48 2.84
N PRO A 273 -18.86 -5.89 1.91
CA PRO A 273 -19.72 -6.69 1.04
C PRO A 273 -18.86 -7.61 0.17
N THR A 274 -19.27 -8.87 0.04
CA THR A 274 -18.63 -9.83 -0.86
C THR A 274 -19.50 -10.05 -2.10
N PHE A 275 -18.87 -10.09 -3.26
CA PHE A 275 -19.47 -10.37 -4.56
C PHE A 275 -19.02 -11.76 -5.02
N ASP A 276 -19.96 -12.54 -5.53
CA ASP A 276 -19.70 -13.88 -6.05
C ASP A 276 -19.52 -13.80 -7.55
N PHE A 277 -18.46 -14.45 -8.05
CA PHE A 277 -18.11 -14.49 -9.46
C PHE A 277 -18.10 -15.93 -9.99
N TYR A 278 -18.43 -16.04 -11.27
CA TYR A 278 -18.57 -17.30 -12.00
C TYR A 278 -17.43 -17.42 -13.00
N THR A 279 -16.94 -18.64 -13.26
CA THR A 279 -15.87 -18.81 -14.25
C THR A 279 -16.41 -18.37 -15.60
N ASP A 280 -15.61 -17.62 -16.35
CA ASP A 280 -15.83 -17.22 -17.74
C ASP A 280 -14.75 -17.92 -18.57
N GLY A 281 -15.09 -19.09 -19.08
CA GLY A 281 -14.15 -20.04 -19.68
C GLY A 281 -13.70 -19.69 -21.09
N ASP A 282 -14.52 -18.93 -21.82
CA ASP A 282 -14.30 -18.56 -23.21
C ASP A 282 -14.09 -17.05 -23.44
N GLY A 283 -14.37 -16.22 -22.44
CA GLY A 283 -14.06 -14.80 -22.41
C GLY A 283 -15.12 -13.89 -23.02
N ASP A 284 -16.39 -14.30 -23.06
CA ASP A 284 -17.48 -13.46 -23.56
C ASP A 284 -18.11 -12.52 -22.50
N GLY A 285 -17.73 -12.70 -21.22
CA GLY A 285 -18.17 -11.88 -20.10
C GLY A 285 -19.41 -12.42 -19.37
N TYR A 286 -19.94 -13.56 -19.78
CA TYR A 286 -20.90 -14.36 -19.04
C TYR A 286 -20.16 -15.55 -18.43
N GLY A 287 -20.73 -16.13 -17.38
CA GLY A 287 -20.09 -17.24 -16.70
C GLY A 287 -21.11 -18.28 -16.30
N ALA A 288 -20.61 -19.47 -15.96
CA ALA A 288 -21.44 -20.60 -15.64
C ALA A 288 -20.99 -21.38 -14.39
N GLY A 289 -21.88 -22.27 -13.93
CA GLY A 289 -21.62 -23.24 -12.88
C GLY A 289 -21.90 -22.76 -11.46
N SER A 290 -20.99 -23.09 -10.54
CA SER A 290 -21.06 -22.67 -9.13
C SER A 290 -20.13 -21.50 -8.89
N VAL A 291 -20.42 -20.70 -7.84
CA VAL A 291 -19.52 -19.63 -7.37
C VAL A 291 -18.10 -20.16 -7.31
N SER A 292 -17.24 -19.56 -8.11
CA SER A 292 -15.87 -20.02 -8.34
C SER A 292 -14.87 -19.14 -7.59
N TYR A 293 -15.23 -17.87 -7.38
CA TYR A 293 -14.43 -16.88 -6.68
C TYR A 293 -15.34 -15.88 -5.98
N SER A 294 -14.96 -15.42 -4.79
CA SER A 294 -15.68 -14.35 -4.09
C SER A 294 -14.68 -13.31 -3.63
N ASP A 295 -15.00 -12.04 -3.80
CA ASP A 295 -14.13 -10.90 -3.49
C ASP A 295 -14.93 -9.72 -2.93
N CYS A 296 -14.27 -8.79 -2.24
CA CYS A 296 -14.90 -7.54 -1.80
C CYS A 296 -14.99 -6.49 -2.92
N ASP A 297 -14.22 -6.64 -4.00
CA ASP A 297 -14.34 -5.80 -5.18
C ASP A 297 -15.58 -6.22 -5.97
N SER A 298 -16.36 -5.25 -6.40
CA SER A 298 -17.54 -5.47 -7.25
C SER A 298 -17.17 -5.84 -8.68
N ALA A 299 -15.96 -5.53 -9.13
CA ALA A 299 -15.53 -5.81 -10.50
C ALA A 299 -15.05 -7.26 -10.64
N ALA A 300 -15.59 -7.98 -11.62
CA ALA A 300 -15.14 -9.33 -11.91
C ALA A 300 -13.65 -9.33 -12.33
N PRO A 301 -12.80 -10.16 -11.70
CA PRO A 301 -11.43 -10.33 -12.14
C PRO A 301 -11.38 -11.06 -13.49
N PHE A 302 -10.25 -10.94 -14.19
CA PHE A 302 -10.06 -11.59 -15.49
C PHE A 302 -10.29 -13.10 -15.43
N GLY A 303 -11.11 -13.62 -16.36
CA GLY A 303 -11.52 -15.03 -16.42
C GLY A 303 -12.73 -15.36 -15.54
N PHE A 304 -13.45 -14.33 -15.05
CA PHE A 304 -14.69 -14.48 -14.32
C PHE A 304 -15.73 -13.46 -14.80
N ALA A 305 -17.01 -13.80 -14.60
CA ALA A 305 -18.16 -12.96 -14.88
C ALA A 305 -19.00 -12.69 -13.62
N GLU A 306 -19.76 -11.59 -13.65
CA GLU A 306 -20.68 -11.18 -12.57
C GLU A 306 -21.99 -11.99 -12.55
N THR A 307 -22.30 -12.70 -13.64
CA THR A 307 -23.56 -13.43 -13.85
C THR A 307 -23.30 -14.91 -14.11
N ASN A 308 -24.28 -15.75 -13.79
CA ASN A 308 -24.22 -17.21 -13.89
C ASN A 308 -25.22 -17.76 -14.91
N ASP A 309 -25.34 -17.07 -16.03
CA ASP A 309 -26.44 -17.26 -16.98
C ASP A 309 -25.95 -17.86 -18.31
N ASP A 310 -24.66 -18.20 -18.42
CA ASP A 310 -24.09 -18.87 -19.58
C ASP A 310 -24.42 -20.38 -19.56
N CYS A 311 -24.93 -20.88 -20.70
CA CYS A 311 -25.31 -22.26 -20.91
C CYS A 311 -24.20 -23.13 -21.55
N ASP A 312 -23.15 -22.54 -22.15
CA ASP A 312 -21.96 -23.22 -22.66
C ASP A 312 -20.67 -22.37 -22.51
N ASP A 313 -20.10 -22.39 -21.30
CA ASP A 313 -18.85 -21.73 -20.83
C ASP A 313 -17.55 -22.10 -21.59
N ALA A 314 -17.67 -22.78 -22.72
CA ALA A 314 -16.57 -23.11 -23.62
C ALA A 314 -16.75 -22.50 -25.01
N ASN A 315 -17.84 -21.78 -25.26
CA ASN A 315 -18.20 -21.21 -26.55
C ASN A 315 -18.68 -19.75 -26.43
N ALA A 316 -17.77 -18.80 -26.71
CA ALA A 316 -18.01 -17.35 -26.63
C ALA A 316 -19.08 -16.78 -27.61
N SER A 317 -19.76 -17.64 -28.36
CA SER A 317 -20.93 -17.30 -29.18
C SER A 317 -22.25 -17.78 -28.57
N THR A 318 -22.20 -18.40 -27.40
CA THR A 318 -23.34 -18.95 -26.68
C THR A 318 -23.46 -18.27 -25.32
N TYR A 319 -24.34 -17.29 -25.19
CA TYR A 319 -24.56 -16.50 -23.98
C TYR A 319 -25.93 -15.81 -24.01
N PRO A 320 -26.48 -15.41 -22.86
CA PRO A 320 -27.73 -14.65 -22.77
C PRO A 320 -27.86 -13.48 -23.75
N GLY A 321 -28.75 -13.63 -24.74
CA GLY A 321 -29.02 -12.63 -25.76
C GLY A 321 -28.01 -12.58 -26.92
N ALA A 322 -27.22 -13.64 -27.12
CA ALA A 322 -26.52 -13.87 -28.38
C ALA A 322 -27.51 -13.95 -29.55
N THR A 323 -27.00 -13.93 -30.78
CA THR A 323 -27.85 -14.15 -31.96
C THR A 323 -27.87 -15.62 -32.30
N GLU A 324 -29.06 -16.20 -32.36
CA GLU A 324 -29.28 -17.57 -32.83
C GLU A 324 -28.71 -17.80 -34.22
N GLN A 325 -27.99 -18.91 -34.34
CA GLN A 325 -27.51 -19.46 -35.59
C GLN A 325 -28.20 -20.80 -35.79
N CYS A 326 -28.52 -21.12 -37.04
CA CYS A 326 -29.08 -22.42 -37.36
C CYS A 326 -27.99 -23.51 -37.32
N ASP A 327 -27.64 -23.98 -36.13
CA ASP A 327 -26.59 -24.96 -35.90
C ASP A 327 -26.98 -26.05 -34.87
N GLY A 328 -28.21 -25.99 -34.35
CA GLY A 328 -28.73 -26.91 -33.36
C GLY A 328 -28.27 -26.63 -31.93
N ILE A 329 -27.68 -25.47 -31.67
CA ILE A 329 -27.26 -24.97 -30.36
C ILE A 329 -28.17 -23.81 -29.97
N ASP A 330 -28.61 -23.79 -28.73
CA ASP A 330 -29.23 -22.63 -28.08
C ASP A 330 -28.11 -21.60 -27.85
N ASN A 331 -27.92 -20.65 -28.76
CA ASN A 331 -26.86 -19.66 -28.65
C ASN A 331 -27.22 -18.57 -27.64
N ASP A 332 -28.48 -18.20 -27.49
CA ASP A 332 -28.90 -17.10 -26.64
C ASP A 332 -29.29 -17.53 -25.21
N CYS A 333 -29.21 -18.83 -24.93
CA CYS A 333 -29.47 -19.49 -23.66
C CYS A 333 -30.90 -19.30 -23.13
N ASP A 334 -31.90 -19.08 -23.99
CA ASP A 334 -33.30 -18.90 -23.59
C ASP A 334 -34.09 -20.23 -23.45
N SER A 335 -33.43 -21.38 -23.71
CA SER A 335 -33.97 -22.74 -23.73
C SER A 335 -34.82 -23.10 -24.94
N THR A 336 -34.89 -22.25 -25.95
CA THR A 336 -35.23 -22.63 -27.32
C THR A 336 -33.96 -22.83 -28.15
N VAL A 337 -34.07 -23.48 -29.31
CA VAL A 337 -32.92 -23.84 -30.14
C VAL A 337 -33.26 -23.40 -31.54
N ASP A 338 -32.36 -22.63 -32.15
CA ASP A 338 -32.48 -22.10 -33.50
C ASP A 338 -33.78 -21.29 -33.70
N GLU A 339 -34.27 -20.57 -32.68
CA GLU A 339 -35.36 -19.60 -32.88
C GLU A 339 -34.86 -18.32 -33.53
N ASP A 340 -35.77 -17.50 -34.04
CA ASP A 340 -35.43 -16.23 -34.70
C ASP A 340 -34.44 -16.33 -35.89
N VAL A 341 -34.14 -17.54 -36.36
CA VAL A 341 -33.49 -17.82 -37.63
C VAL A 341 -34.52 -17.85 -38.76
N VAL A 342 -34.03 -17.76 -40.00
CA VAL A 342 -34.89 -17.85 -41.19
C VAL A 342 -35.02 -19.31 -41.60
N ASP A 343 -36.21 -19.88 -41.45
CA ASP A 343 -36.53 -21.20 -42.01
C ASP A 343 -36.52 -21.17 -43.53
N VAL A 344 -36.02 -22.25 -44.13
CA VAL A 344 -36.09 -22.51 -45.58
C VAL A 344 -37.08 -23.66 -45.80
N ASP A 345 -37.86 -23.58 -46.87
CA ASP A 345 -38.74 -24.67 -47.27
C ASP A 345 -37.95 -25.73 -48.04
N TRP A 346 -37.89 -26.96 -47.52
CA TRP A 346 -37.21 -28.08 -48.14
C TRP A 346 -38.21 -29.08 -48.72
N TYR A 347 -37.96 -29.54 -49.95
CA TYR A 347 -38.84 -30.43 -50.73
C TYR A 347 -38.22 -31.82 -50.82
N PRO A 348 -39.02 -32.90 -50.72
CA PRO A 348 -38.51 -34.26 -50.72
C PRO A 348 -37.81 -34.57 -52.06
N ASP A 349 -36.65 -35.22 -51.99
CA ASP A 349 -35.82 -35.69 -53.10
C ASP A 349 -35.69 -37.22 -52.92
N THR A 350 -36.65 -37.95 -53.49
CA THR A 350 -36.86 -39.38 -53.23
C THR A 350 -35.93 -40.26 -54.08
N ASP A 351 -35.52 -39.79 -55.26
CA ASP A 351 -34.68 -40.51 -56.20
C ASP A 351 -33.20 -40.08 -56.19
N GLY A 352 -32.88 -38.94 -55.57
CA GLY A 352 -31.54 -38.49 -55.24
C GLY A 352 -30.83 -37.71 -56.34
N ASP A 353 -31.55 -37.01 -57.21
CA ASP A 353 -30.98 -36.20 -58.30
C ASP A 353 -30.67 -34.74 -57.95
N SER A 354 -31.02 -34.33 -56.71
CA SER A 354 -30.84 -32.99 -56.14
C SER A 354 -31.92 -31.95 -56.50
N TYR A 355 -33.02 -32.36 -57.14
CA TYR A 355 -34.23 -31.58 -57.30
C TYR A 355 -35.36 -32.22 -56.51
N GLY A 356 -36.19 -31.39 -55.89
CA GLY A 356 -37.22 -31.83 -54.97
C GLY A 356 -38.59 -31.80 -55.62
N SER A 357 -39.48 -32.68 -55.20
CA SER A 357 -40.81 -32.81 -55.77
C SER A 357 -41.62 -31.51 -55.73
N ASN A 358 -42.06 -31.04 -56.91
CA ASN A 358 -42.97 -29.90 -57.04
C ASN A 358 -44.36 -30.12 -56.41
N SER A 359 -44.69 -31.38 -56.10
CA SER A 359 -45.97 -31.82 -55.55
C SER A 359 -45.85 -32.37 -54.12
N GLY A 360 -44.62 -32.44 -53.60
CA GLY A 360 -44.31 -32.79 -52.22
C GLY A 360 -44.80 -31.75 -51.22
N SER A 361 -45.10 -32.18 -49.99
CA SER A 361 -45.31 -31.24 -48.89
C SER A 361 -43.95 -30.80 -48.34
N PRO A 362 -43.58 -29.52 -48.40
CA PRO A 362 -42.30 -29.07 -47.90
C PRO A 362 -42.24 -29.19 -46.37
N VAL A 363 -41.01 -29.35 -45.87
CA VAL A 363 -40.67 -29.21 -44.45
C VAL A 363 -39.93 -27.90 -44.29
N SER A 364 -40.50 -26.97 -43.52
CA SER A 364 -39.82 -25.72 -43.14
C SER A 364 -38.87 -26.03 -42.00
N ASP A 365 -37.58 -25.83 -42.25
CA ASP A 365 -36.51 -26.05 -41.29
C ASP A 365 -35.32 -25.18 -41.72
N CYS A 366 -34.52 -24.71 -40.78
CA CYS A 366 -33.38 -23.87 -41.10
C CYS A 366 -32.19 -24.72 -41.63
N LEU A 367 -32.12 -26.01 -41.25
CA LEU A 367 -31.17 -27.00 -41.79
C LEU A 367 -31.84 -27.91 -42.81
N GLN A 368 -31.12 -28.26 -43.87
CA GLN A 368 -31.54 -29.24 -44.88
C GLN A 368 -31.84 -30.61 -44.25
N PRO A 369 -33.10 -31.08 -44.24
CA PRO A 369 -33.42 -32.43 -43.82
C PRO A 369 -32.82 -33.46 -44.78
N THR A 370 -32.43 -34.63 -44.27
CA THR A 370 -31.91 -35.71 -45.13
C THR A 370 -32.97 -36.20 -46.11
N GLY A 371 -32.64 -36.22 -47.41
CA GLY A 371 -33.56 -36.61 -48.48
C GLY A 371 -34.52 -35.49 -48.90
N TYR A 372 -34.14 -34.23 -48.66
CA TYR A 372 -34.84 -33.06 -49.13
C TYR A 372 -33.85 -32.06 -49.74
N VAL A 373 -34.30 -31.21 -50.64
CA VAL A 373 -33.53 -30.14 -51.29
C VAL A 373 -34.35 -28.85 -51.38
N GLU A 374 -33.70 -27.70 -51.54
CA GLU A 374 -34.38 -26.39 -51.59
C GLU A 374 -35.12 -26.18 -52.91
N ASP A 375 -34.55 -26.69 -54.00
CA ASP A 375 -35.13 -26.54 -55.33
C ASP A 375 -36.29 -27.51 -55.52
N ASN A 376 -37.46 -27.02 -55.92
CA ASN A 376 -38.70 -27.79 -55.97
C ASN A 376 -39.18 -28.09 -57.40
N THR A 377 -38.28 -28.00 -58.37
CA THR A 377 -38.63 -28.00 -59.79
C THR A 377 -38.68 -29.39 -60.41
N ASP A 378 -38.54 -30.46 -59.63
CA ASP A 378 -38.64 -31.83 -60.13
C ASP A 378 -40.10 -32.18 -60.49
N CYS A 379 -40.27 -32.65 -61.72
CA CYS A 379 -41.53 -33.07 -62.31
C CYS A 379 -41.85 -34.57 -62.10
N ASP A 380 -40.86 -35.42 -61.82
CA ASP A 380 -41.04 -36.84 -61.47
C ASP A 380 -40.01 -37.36 -60.43
N ASP A 381 -40.29 -37.06 -59.16
CA ASP A 381 -39.56 -37.49 -57.95
C ASP A 381 -39.53 -39.02 -57.70
N GLY A 382 -39.82 -39.82 -58.72
CA GLY A 382 -39.65 -41.27 -58.71
C GLY A 382 -38.49 -41.77 -59.56
N ASP A 383 -37.88 -40.89 -60.38
CA ASP A 383 -36.87 -41.24 -61.38
C ASP A 383 -35.78 -40.17 -61.49
N GLY A 384 -34.62 -40.40 -60.86
CA GLY A 384 -33.51 -39.43 -60.84
C GLY A 384 -32.77 -39.25 -62.17
N ALA A 385 -33.37 -39.68 -63.29
CA ALA A 385 -33.00 -39.28 -64.64
C ALA A 385 -33.89 -38.14 -65.18
N VAL A 386 -35.00 -37.81 -64.50
CA VAL A 386 -35.97 -36.79 -64.86
C VAL A 386 -35.79 -35.59 -63.94
N TYR A 387 -35.19 -34.53 -64.45
CA TYR A 387 -34.93 -33.31 -63.66
C TYR A 387 -34.69 -32.10 -64.56
N PRO A 388 -34.85 -30.87 -64.03
CA PRO A 388 -34.51 -29.63 -64.73
C PRO A 388 -33.13 -29.67 -65.41
N GLY A 389 -33.15 -29.65 -66.74
CA GLY A 389 -31.95 -29.64 -67.57
C GLY A 389 -31.26 -31.00 -67.74
N ALA A 390 -31.95 -32.11 -67.48
CA ALA A 390 -31.53 -33.42 -67.96
C ALA A 390 -31.44 -33.46 -69.50
N ASP A 391 -30.70 -34.44 -70.04
CA ASP A 391 -30.71 -34.70 -71.48
C ASP A 391 -32.07 -35.31 -71.84
N ASP A 392 -32.84 -34.62 -72.68
CA ASP A 392 -34.16 -35.08 -73.11
C ASP A 392 -34.08 -35.88 -74.42
N ALA A 393 -34.77 -37.02 -74.47
CA ALA A 393 -34.70 -37.95 -75.57
C ALA A 393 -36.03 -37.97 -76.31
N TRP A 394 -36.07 -37.25 -77.44
CA TRP A 394 -37.27 -37.14 -78.27
C TRP A 394 -37.97 -38.47 -78.56
N TYR A 395 -39.30 -38.43 -78.49
CA TYR A 395 -40.27 -39.47 -78.85
C TYR A 395 -40.29 -40.70 -77.92
N ASP A 396 -39.85 -40.59 -76.67
CA ASP A 396 -39.94 -41.67 -75.68
C ASP A 396 -41.13 -41.53 -74.70
N GLY A 397 -41.83 -40.41 -74.77
CA GLY A 397 -43.01 -40.03 -74.01
C GLY A 397 -42.72 -39.47 -72.62
N VAL A 398 -41.46 -39.16 -72.29
CA VAL A 398 -41.02 -38.63 -71.01
C VAL A 398 -40.45 -37.24 -71.21
N ASP A 399 -41.03 -36.23 -70.56
CA ASP A 399 -40.41 -34.90 -70.42
C ASP A 399 -39.28 -35.03 -69.38
N ALA A 400 -38.09 -35.46 -69.83
CA ALA A 400 -37.00 -35.78 -68.92
C ALA A 400 -36.37 -34.51 -68.32
N ASN A 401 -36.45 -33.38 -69.02
CA ASN A 401 -35.80 -32.14 -68.60
C ASN A 401 -36.73 -31.19 -67.80
N CYS A 402 -37.97 -31.58 -67.57
CA CYS A 402 -39.02 -30.82 -66.89
C CYS A 402 -39.28 -29.43 -67.50
N ALA A 403 -39.00 -29.23 -68.79
CA ALA A 403 -39.24 -27.96 -69.48
C ALA A 403 -40.72 -27.79 -69.87
N GLY A 404 -41.49 -28.89 -69.91
CA GLY A 404 -42.87 -28.89 -70.38
C GLY A 404 -43.00 -28.70 -71.89
N ASP A 405 -41.91 -28.89 -72.63
CA ASP A 405 -41.90 -28.94 -74.09
C ASP A 405 -42.58 -30.25 -74.56
N SER A 406 -43.14 -30.25 -75.77
CA SER A 406 -43.73 -31.48 -76.31
C SER A 406 -42.61 -32.43 -76.73
N ASP A 407 -42.59 -33.65 -76.20
CA ASP A 407 -41.63 -34.70 -76.59
C ASP A 407 -41.73 -35.12 -78.07
N PHE A 408 -42.71 -34.57 -78.79
CA PHE A 408 -42.95 -34.79 -80.20
C PHE A 408 -42.72 -33.56 -81.07
N ASP A 409 -42.09 -32.50 -80.55
CA ASP A 409 -41.72 -31.27 -81.25
C ASP A 409 -40.21 -31.06 -81.10
N ALA A 410 -39.40 -31.78 -81.88
CA ALA A 410 -37.96 -31.88 -81.63
C ALA A 410 -37.14 -30.66 -82.06
N ASP A 411 -37.71 -29.77 -82.88
CA ASP A 411 -37.08 -28.51 -83.28
C ASP A 411 -37.67 -27.24 -82.63
N LEU A 412 -38.72 -27.41 -81.82
CA LEU A 412 -39.35 -26.40 -80.95
C LEU A 412 -40.03 -25.28 -81.73
N ASP A 413 -40.64 -25.59 -82.86
CA ASP A 413 -41.42 -24.64 -83.65
C ASP A 413 -42.90 -24.56 -83.24
N GLY A 414 -43.34 -25.47 -82.37
CA GLY A 414 -44.68 -25.55 -81.80
C GLY A 414 -45.61 -26.54 -82.50
N PHE A 415 -45.13 -27.32 -83.46
CA PHE A 415 -45.87 -28.37 -84.16
C PHE A 415 -45.35 -29.76 -83.77
N ASP A 416 -46.28 -30.69 -83.52
CA ASP A 416 -45.92 -32.07 -83.21
C ASP A 416 -45.66 -32.86 -84.51
N SER A 417 -44.64 -33.71 -84.51
CA SER A 417 -44.29 -34.65 -85.58
C SER A 417 -45.48 -35.46 -86.12
N GLU A 418 -45.80 -35.32 -87.40
CA GLU A 418 -46.77 -36.18 -88.10
C GLU A 418 -46.30 -37.64 -88.15
N ALA A 419 -44.98 -37.86 -88.08
CA ALA A 419 -44.38 -39.18 -88.25
C ALA A 419 -44.54 -40.05 -86.99
N GLU A 420 -44.50 -39.42 -85.82
CA GLU A 420 -44.51 -40.10 -84.52
C GLU A 420 -45.87 -39.98 -83.78
N LEU A 421 -46.70 -38.97 -84.09
CA LEU A 421 -48.06 -38.79 -83.57
C LEU A 421 -49.13 -38.83 -84.68
N GLU A 422 -50.21 -39.59 -84.46
CA GLU A 422 -51.33 -39.70 -85.43
C GLU A 422 -52.09 -38.36 -85.66
N GLU A 423 -51.93 -37.42 -84.74
CA GLU A 423 -52.51 -36.07 -84.80
C GLU A 423 -51.43 -34.97 -84.91
N GLY A 424 -50.18 -35.32 -85.24
CA GLY A 424 -49.12 -34.35 -85.53
C GLY A 424 -49.26 -33.78 -86.94
N ASP A 425 -48.84 -32.54 -87.13
CA ASP A 425 -48.98 -31.79 -88.39
C ASP A 425 -47.60 -31.43 -89.00
N ASP A 426 -46.47 -31.71 -88.32
CA ASP A 426 -45.12 -31.43 -88.83
C ASP A 426 -44.52 -32.58 -89.66
N CYS A 427 -44.19 -32.29 -90.91
CA CYS A 427 -43.62 -33.23 -91.87
C CYS A 427 -42.08 -33.38 -91.84
N ASP A 428 -41.33 -32.46 -91.20
CA ASP A 428 -39.90 -32.61 -90.88
C ASP A 428 -39.55 -31.98 -89.53
N ASP A 429 -39.90 -32.71 -88.47
CA ASP A 429 -39.70 -32.41 -87.04
C ASP A 429 -38.24 -32.23 -86.57
N THR A 430 -37.30 -32.02 -87.50
CA THR A 430 -35.90 -31.71 -87.18
C THR A 430 -35.43 -30.38 -87.77
N ASP A 431 -36.32 -29.67 -88.46
CA ASP A 431 -36.07 -28.41 -89.13
C ASP A 431 -37.22 -27.41 -88.91
N PRO A 432 -37.03 -26.40 -88.03
CA PRO A 432 -38.12 -25.51 -87.60
C PRO A 432 -38.59 -24.53 -88.69
N ASP A 433 -38.01 -24.63 -89.90
CA ASP A 433 -38.42 -23.91 -91.10
C ASP A 433 -39.38 -24.76 -91.98
N ILE A 434 -39.71 -26.00 -91.58
CA ILE A 434 -40.62 -26.93 -92.27
C ILE A 434 -41.75 -27.31 -91.31
N ASN A 435 -42.92 -26.70 -91.46
CA ASN A 435 -44.09 -26.92 -90.63
C ASN A 435 -45.35 -26.32 -91.27
N PRO A 436 -46.57 -26.63 -90.79
CA PRO A 436 -47.82 -26.13 -91.37
C PRO A 436 -47.97 -24.61 -91.53
N ASP A 437 -47.22 -23.83 -90.75
CA ASP A 437 -47.25 -22.36 -90.80
C ASP A 437 -46.07 -21.77 -91.60
N ALA A 438 -45.17 -22.59 -92.13
CA ALA A 438 -44.01 -22.16 -92.90
C ALA A 438 -44.43 -21.55 -94.25
N GLU A 439 -43.61 -20.62 -94.76
CA GLU A 439 -43.82 -20.04 -96.08
C GLU A 439 -43.13 -20.91 -97.14
N GLU A 440 -43.94 -21.45 -98.04
CA GLU A 440 -43.48 -22.29 -99.15
C GLU A 440 -42.45 -21.57 -100.06
N ILE A 441 -41.38 -22.29 -100.43
CA ILE A 441 -40.32 -21.87 -101.36
C ILE A 441 -40.51 -22.64 -102.67
N PRO A 442 -41.09 -22.00 -103.70
CA PRO A 442 -41.47 -22.73 -104.91
C PRO A 442 -40.31 -23.38 -105.67
N ASP A 443 -40.54 -24.60 -106.14
CA ASP A 443 -39.67 -25.41 -107.00
C ASP A 443 -38.32 -25.83 -106.39
N ASP A 444 -38.19 -25.88 -105.06
CA ASP A 444 -36.96 -26.31 -104.38
C ASP A 444 -36.94 -27.81 -103.99
N GLY A 445 -38.08 -28.48 -104.11
CA GLY A 445 -38.26 -29.91 -103.89
C GLY A 445 -38.51 -30.31 -102.44
N VAL A 446 -38.69 -29.35 -101.55
CA VAL A 446 -39.10 -29.53 -100.15
C VAL A 446 -40.52 -28.94 -100.03
N ASP A 447 -41.37 -29.60 -99.25
CA ASP A 447 -42.73 -29.17 -98.91
C ASP A 447 -42.61 -28.49 -97.56
N GLN A 448 -42.49 -27.16 -97.52
CA GLN A 448 -42.23 -26.43 -96.28
C GLN A 448 -43.48 -26.30 -95.44
N ASP A 449 -44.65 -26.08 -96.06
CA ASP A 449 -45.91 -25.88 -95.36
C ASP A 449 -46.70 -27.17 -95.05
N CYS A 450 -46.08 -28.33 -95.33
CA CYS A 450 -46.60 -29.66 -95.04
C CYS A 450 -48.04 -29.91 -95.60
N ASP A 451 -48.45 -29.20 -96.65
CA ASP A 451 -49.76 -29.37 -97.28
C ASP A 451 -49.82 -30.57 -98.25
N GLY A 452 -48.67 -31.20 -98.48
CA GLY A 452 -48.47 -32.35 -99.34
C GLY A 452 -47.97 -32.00 -100.74
N ALA A 453 -47.54 -30.75 -101.02
CA ALA A 453 -47.05 -30.33 -102.32
C ALA A 453 -46.06 -29.14 -102.31
N ASP A 454 -44.90 -29.33 -102.95
CA ASP A 454 -43.99 -28.24 -103.37
C ASP A 454 -44.68 -27.30 -104.39
N GLU A 455 -44.92 -26.03 -104.03
CA GLU A 455 -45.59 -25.07 -104.92
C GLU A 455 -44.77 -24.80 -106.18
N SER A 456 -45.41 -24.72 -107.35
CA SER A 456 -44.70 -24.43 -108.61
C SER A 456 -44.84 -22.97 -109.03
N SER A 457 -43.72 -22.33 -109.39
CA SER A 457 -43.69 -20.92 -109.81
C SER A 457 -44.33 -20.62 -111.19
N ASP A 458 -44.86 -21.63 -111.90
CA ASP A 458 -45.47 -21.48 -113.23
C ASP A 458 -47.00 -21.30 -113.17
N THR A 459 -47.47 -20.14 -112.72
CA THR A 459 -48.85 -19.69 -113.00
C THR A 459 -48.91 -18.84 -114.28
N GLY A 460 -48.56 -19.47 -115.40
CA GLY A 460 -48.71 -18.92 -116.76
C GLY A 460 -50.15 -18.99 -117.31
N ASP A 461 -50.81 -17.82 -117.32
CA ASP A 461 -51.78 -17.31 -118.32
C ASP A 461 -52.34 -18.28 -119.39
N ASP A 462 -53.63 -18.62 -119.28
CA ASP A 462 -54.52 -18.82 -120.44
C ASP A 462 -55.98 -18.50 -120.08
N GLY A 463 -56.45 -17.34 -120.57
CA GLY A 463 -57.80 -16.82 -120.37
C GLY A 463 -58.92 -17.59 -121.09
N GLY A 464 -60.13 -17.52 -120.52
CA GLY A 464 -61.37 -18.02 -121.10
C GLY A 464 -62.61 -17.34 -120.51
N ASP A 465 -63.05 -16.30 -121.21
CA ASP A 465 -64.26 -15.48 -121.09
C ASP A 465 -65.56 -16.25 -120.81
N ASP A 466 -66.37 -15.80 -119.84
CA ASP A 466 -67.79 -15.45 -120.09
C ASP A 466 -68.44 -14.81 -118.85
N GLY A 467 -69.07 -13.66 -119.09
CA GLY A 467 -69.53 -12.71 -118.06
C GLY A 467 -70.72 -13.11 -117.20
N GLY A 468 -71.01 -12.25 -116.22
CA GLY A 468 -72.22 -12.34 -115.41
C GLY A 468 -72.22 -11.36 -114.24
N ASP A 469 -72.96 -10.28 -114.43
CA ASP A 469 -73.24 -9.13 -113.56
C ASP A 469 -73.98 -9.49 -112.26
N ASP A 470 -74.10 -8.48 -111.37
CA ASP A 470 -74.84 -8.38 -110.10
C ASP A 470 -74.01 -8.67 -108.82
N GLY A 471 -73.78 -7.77 -107.86
CA GLY A 471 -74.37 -6.47 -107.56
C GLY A 471 -74.62 -6.36 -106.04
N GLY A 472 -73.98 -5.38 -105.40
CA GLY A 472 -74.34 -4.77 -104.09
C GLY A 472 -74.02 -5.59 -102.83
N ASP A 473 -73.92 -5.02 -101.64
CA ASP A 473 -73.87 -3.65 -101.12
C ASP A 473 -73.64 -3.80 -99.59
N ASP A 474 -73.12 -2.77 -98.93
CA ASP A 474 -73.16 -2.52 -97.47
C ASP A 474 -72.47 -3.53 -96.51
N GLY A 475 -71.67 -3.15 -95.51
CA GLY A 475 -71.47 -1.86 -94.85
C GLY A 475 -71.30 -2.06 -93.34
N GLY A 476 -70.31 -1.37 -92.74
CA GLY A 476 -70.21 -1.06 -91.31
C GLY A 476 -69.82 -2.19 -90.35
N ASP A 477 -69.33 -1.97 -89.14
CA ASP A 477 -68.99 -0.75 -88.40
C ASP A 477 -68.38 -1.21 -87.04
N ASN A 478 -67.54 -0.36 -86.44
CA ASN A 478 -67.11 -0.31 -85.02
C ASN A 478 -66.36 -1.50 -84.40
N GLY A 479 -65.41 -1.28 -83.49
CA GLY A 479 -64.95 -0.09 -82.78
C GLY A 479 -63.77 -0.53 -81.90
N GLY A 480 -62.77 0.34 -81.67
CA GLY A 480 -62.62 1.10 -80.42
C GLY A 480 -62.03 0.20 -79.31
N SER A 481 -60.93 0.50 -78.64
CA SER A 481 -60.35 1.77 -78.18
C SER A 481 -58.98 1.42 -77.56
N ASP A 482 -57.96 2.26 -77.71
CA ASP A 482 -57.44 3.24 -76.70
C ASP A 482 -57.01 2.55 -75.39
N ASP A 483 -55.90 2.80 -74.70
CA ASP A 483 -54.81 3.78 -74.62
C ASP A 483 -53.76 3.05 -73.73
N GLY A 484 -52.44 3.17 -73.86
CA GLY A 484 -51.65 4.39 -73.66
C GLY A 484 -50.90 4.35 -72.31
N GLY A 485 -49.63 4.77 -72.31
CA GLY A 485 -48.81 5.07 -71.12
C GLY A 485 -47.70 4.04 -70.89
N SER A 486 -46.44 4.18 -71.32
CA SER A 486 -45.50 5.33 -71.33
C SER A 486 -44.96 5.72 -69.95
N ASP A 487 -43.65 5.50 -69.82
CA ASP A 487 -42.63 6.44 -69.34
C ASP A 487 -41.93 6.20 -67.98
N ASP A 488 -40.60 6.05 -68.14
CA ASP A 488 -39.51 6.77 -67.47
C ASP A 488 -39.22 6.57 -65.97
N GLY A 489 -38.05 5.96 -65.70
CA GLY A 489 -36.82 6.73 -65.50
C GLY A 489 -36.33 7.02 -64.07
N GLY A 490 -35.00 6.97 -63.90
CA GLY A 490 -34.21 7.60 -62.81
C GLY A 490 -33.58 6.59 -61.84
N ASP A 491 -32.27 6.31 -61.79
CA ASP A 491 -31.03 7.11 -61.69
C ASP A 491 -30.52 7.29 -60.23
N GLY A 492 -29.20 7.10 -60.05
CA GLY A 492 -28.38 7.43 -58.87
C GLY A 492 -28.44 6.44 -57.70
N GLY A 493 -27.37 6.04 -57.02
CA GLY A 493 -26.03 6.63 -56.86
C GLY A 493 -25.52 6.27 -55.45
N SER A 494 -24.23 6.01 -55.35
CA SER A 494 -23.43 5.51 -54.22
C SER A 494 -23.49 6.35 -52.93
N ASP A 495 -23.09 5.77 -51.79
CA ASP A 495 -22.06 6.37 -50.92
C ASP A 495 -21.50 5.39 -49.87
N ASP A 496 -20.19 5.54 -49.68
CA ASP A 496 -19.23 4.83 -48.83
C ASP A 496 -18.86 5.77 -47.65
N GLY A 497 -18.51 5.23 -46.48
CA GLY A 497 -17.75 5.99 -45.47
C GLY A 497 -18.16 5.77 -44.00
N GLY A 498 -17.21 5.24 -43.22
CA GLY A 498 -17.28 5.13 -41.76
C GLY A 498 -16.62 6.26 -40.96
N ASP A 499 -16.74 6.16 -39.63
CA ASP A 499 -15.85 6.58 -38.52
C ASP A 499 -16.64 6.19 -37.23
N GLY A 500 -16.11 5.51 -36.21
CA GLY A 500 -15.00 5.95 -35.37
C GLY A 500 -15.53 6.69 -34.14
N GLY A 501 -15.58 5.99 -33.00
CA GLY A 501 -15.94 6.51 -31.68
C GLY A 501 -15.46 5.58 -30.59
#